data_AF-A0ABC8BEV6-F1
#
_entry.id   AF-A0ABC8BEV6-F1
#
_cell.length_a   1.000
_cell.length_b   1.000
_cell.length_c   1.000
_cell.angle_alpha   90.00
_cell.angle_beta   90.00
_cell.angle_gamma   90.00
#
_symmetry.space_group_name_H-M   'P 1'
#
loop_
_entity.id
_entity.type
_entity.pdbx_description
1 polymer ?
#
loop_
_entity_poly.entity_id
_entity_poly.type
_entity_poly.pdbx_seq_one_letter_code
_entity_poly.pdbx_strand_id
1 'polypeptide(L)'
;MESPRNPGRFKTFIRSAFIEDGSISWLKVGNLQSSDYVANVSGWLLPKTGPWQLNGSMADGRRSTISNSSIKMYHANGVLGIDLSL
;
A
#
# COMPACT_ATOMS: atom_id res chain seq x y z
N MET A 1 11.76 -4.38 51.00
CA MET A 1 12.22 -5.05 49.76
C MET A 1 11.16 -4.84 48.71
N GLU A 2 11.36 -3.91 47.78
CA GLU A 2 10.43 -3.72 46.64
C GLU A 2 10.66 -4.81 45.60
N SER A 3 9.57 -5.43 45.15
CA SER A 3 9.57 -6.40 44.06
C SER A 3 9.96 -5.73 42.73
N PRO A 4 10.75 -6.36 41.85
CA PRO A 4 11.12 -5.78 40.56
C PRO A 4 9.85 -5.53 39.72
N ARG A 5 9.60 -4.28 39.35
CA ARG A 5 8.54 -3.92 38.40
C ARG A 5 8.87 -4.59 37.06
N ASN A 6 8.06 -5.57 36.65
CA ASN A 6 8.07 -6.09 35.29
C ASN A 6 7.78 -4.93 34.33
N PRO A 7 8.70 -4.53 33.45
CA PRO A 7 8.45 -3.44 32.50
C PRO A 7 7.44 -3.97 31.47
N GLY A 8 6.16 -3.86 31.81
CA GLY A 8 5.06 -4.33 31.00
C GLY A 8 5.18 -3.73 29.59
N ARG A 9 5.07 -4.58 28.57
CA ARG A 9 4.97 -4.12 27.19
C ARG A 9 3.67 -3.32 27.05
N PHE A 10 3.79 -2.00 27.04
CA PHE A 10 2.66 -1.11 26.80
C PHE A 10 2.16 -1.31 25.36
N LYS A 11 0.85 -1.43 25.20
CA LYS A 11 0.17 -1.50 23.92
C LYS A 11 -0.80 -0.33 23.85
N THR A 12 -0.74 0.44 22.77
CA THR A 12 -1.72 1.49 22.48
C THR A 12 -2.65 0.98 21.39
N PHE A 13 -3.96 1.11 21.60
CA PHE A 13 -4.97 0.82 20.60
C PHE A 13 -5.53 2.14 20.10
N ILE A 14 -5.38 2.41 18.81
CA ILE A 14 -5.82 3.65 18.16
C ILE A 14 -6.85 3.28 17.09
N ARG A 15 -8.03 3.87 17.16
CA ARG A 15 -9.05 3.73 16.10
C ARG A 15 -8.80 4.69 14.94
N SER A 16 -8.40 5.92 15.25
CA SER A 16 -8.07 6.98 14.30
C SER A 16 -7.10 7.98 14.95
N ALA A 17 -6.20 8.56 14.17
CA ALA A 17 -5.32 9.65 14.58
C ALA A 17 -5.10 10.60 13.39
N PHE A 18 -4.99 11.90 13.65
CA PHE A 18 -4.47 12.87 12.70
C PHE A 18 -2.99 13.08 13.03
N ILE A 19 -2.10 12.72 12.11
CA ILE A 19 -0.64 12.83 12.27
C ILE A 19 -0.18 13.70 11.10
N GLU A 20 0.24 14.94 11.39
CA GLU A 20 0.69 15.88 10.37
C GLU A 20 2.04 15.47 9.78
N ASP A 21 2.99 15.11 10.65
CA ASP A 21 4.26 14.51 10.29
C ASP A 21 4.61 13.42 11.31
N GLY A 22 5.12 12.30 10.83
CA GLY A 22 5.43 11.15 11.65
C GLY A 22 6.26 10.13 10.90
N SER A 23 7.24 9.56 11.59
CA SER A 23 8.06 8.46 11.08
C SER A 23 7.79 7.21 11.89
N ILE A 24 7.66 6.07 11.21
CA ILE A 24 7.49 4.77 11.83
C ILE A 24 8.70 3.93 11.43
N SER A 25 9.53 3.56 12.41
CA SER A 25 10.72 2.72 12.15
C SER A 25 10.36 1.30 11.72
N TRP A 26 9.23 0.76 12.23
CA TRP A 26 8.73 -0.57 11.89
C TRP A 26 7.20 -0.62 11.94
N LEU A 27 6.58 -1.07 10.85
CA LEU A 27 5.13 -1.24 10.74
C LEU A 27 4.78 -2.60 10.15
N LYS A 28 3.88 -3.34 10.81
CA LYS A 28 3.20 -4.50 10.22
C LYS A 28 1.83 -4.04 9.73
N VAL A 29 1.58 -4.17 8.44
CA VAL A 29 0.34 -3.72 7.79
C VAL A 29 -0.52 -4.87 7.30
N GLY A 30 -1.82 -4.59 7.17
CA GLY A 30 -2.77 -5.42 6.44
C GLY A 30 -2.71 -5.15 4.93
N ASN A 31 -3.88 -4.95 4.33
CA ASN A 31 -3.96 -4.27 3.03
C ASN A 31 -3.77 -2.77 3.24
N LEU A 32 -3.21 -2.10 2.24
CA LEU A 32 -3.11 -0.64 2.20
C LEU A 32 -3.70 -0.13 0.89
N GLN A 33 -4.45 0.97 0.94
CA GLN A 33 -5.01 1.61 -0.25
C GLN A 33 -5.11 3.13 -0.07
N SER A 34 -5.11 3.87 -1.18
CA SER A 34 -5.49 5.28 -1.18
C SER A 34 -6.99 5.46 -0.96
N SER A 35 -7.40 6.66 -0.53
CA SER A 35 -8.81 7.00 -0.32
C SER A 35 -9.64 7.06 -1.60
N ASP A 36 -9.00 7.25 -2.75
CA ASP A 36 -9.57 7.39 -4.09
C ASP A 36 -9.41 6.12 -4.94
N TYR A 37 -9.05 4.99 -4.34
CA TYR A 37 -8.81 3.75 -5.07
C TYR A 37 -10.08 3.26 -5.77
N VAL A 38 -9.97 3.11 -7.10
CA VAL A 38 -10.93 2.43 -7.96
C VAL A 38 -10.15 1.47 -8.84
N ALA A 39 -10.52 0.20 -8.84
CA ALA A 39 -9.77 -0.86 -9.52
C ALA A 39 -9.50 -0.51 -11.00
N ASN A 40 -8.23 -0.57 -11.40
CA ASN A 40 -7.74 -0.22 -12.75
C ASN A 40 -8.06 1.20 -13.25
N VAL A 41 -8.50 2.12 -12.39
CA VAL A 41 -8.91 3.48 -12.78
C VAL A 41 -8.09 4.54 -12.03
N SER A 42 -8.13 4.53 -10.71
CA SER A 42 -7.51 5.58 -9.88
C SER A 42 -6.95 5.02 -8.58
N GLY A 43 -6.08 5.81 -7.95
CA GLY A 43 -5.47 5.47 -6.68
C GLY A 43 -4.52 4.28 -6.72
N TRP A 44 -4.19 3.76 -5.55
CA TRP A 44 -3.28 2.63 -5.40
C TRP A 44 -3.79 1.61 -4.40
N LEU A 45 -3.43 0.35 -4.62
CA LEU A 45 -3.75 -0.79 -3.76
C LEU A 45 -2.51 -1.67 -3.58
N LEU A 46 -2.15 -1.93 -2.33
CA LEU A 46 -1.13 -2.89 -1.91
C LEU A 46 -1.85 -3.98 -1.09
N PRO A 47 -2.41 -5.00 -1.74
CA PRO A 47 -3.11 -6.08 -1.05
C PRO A 47 -2.11 -7.12 -0.52
N LYS A 48 -2.51 -7.89 0.48
CA LYS A 48 -1.75 -9.05 0.98
C LYS A 48 -1.56 -10.14 -0.08
N THR A 49 -2.48 -10.22 -1.03
CA THR A 49 -2.51 -11.22 -2.09
C THR A 49 -2.88 -10.58 -3.41
N GLY A 50 -2.34 -11.12 -4.50
CA GLY A 50 -2.55 -10.55 -5.83
C GLY A 50 -1.60 -9.37 -6.13
N PRO A 51 -1.76 -8.74 -7.30
CA PRO A 51 -0.86 -7.69 -7.73
C PRO A 51 -1.11 -6.39 -6.98
N TRP A 52 -0.03 -5.67 -6.72
CA TRP A 52 -0.12 -4.26 -6.37
C TRP A 52 -0.61 -3.49 -7.59
N GLN A 53 -1.48 -2.51 -7.37
CA GLN A 53 -2.02 -1.64 -8.41
C GLN A 53 -1.58 -0.21 -8.16
N LEU A 54 -0.99 0.39 -9.17
CA LEU A 54 -0.62 1.79 -9.22
C LEU A 54 -1.37 2.38 -10.41
N ASN A 55 -2.54 2.97 -10.15
CA ASN A 55 -3.31 3.62 -11.20
C ASN A 55 -2.95 5.11 -11.18
N GLY A 56 -2.44 5.62 -12.30
CA GLY A 56 -2.07 7.02 -12.41
C GLY A 56 -3.28 7.92 -12.16
N SER A 57 -3.13 8.91 -11.28
CA SER A 57 -4.09 10.00 -11.16
C SER A 57 -3.82 11.14 -12.15
N MET A 58 -2.75 11.02 -12.96
CA MET A 58 -2.34 12.03 -13.92
C MET A 58 -3.15 11.94 -15.22
N ALA A 59 -3.18 13.04 -15.98
CA ALA A 59 -3.97 13.18 -17.20
C ALA A 59 -3.67 12.14 -18.31
N ASP A 60 -2.61 11.35 -18.17
CA ASP A 60 -2.23 10.30 -19.12
C ASP A 60 -2.90 8.94 -18.85
N GLY A 61 -3.61 8.76 -17.73
CA GLY A 61 -4.43 7.58 -17.42
C GLY A 61 -3.68 6.24 -17.37
N ARG A 62 -2.35 6.26 -17.30
CA ARG A 62 -1.54 5.03 -17.32
C ARG A 62 -1.64 4.31 -15.99
N ARG A 63 -1.50 2.98 -16.02
CA ARG A 63 -1.50 2.15 -14.81
C ARG A 63 -0.41 1.10 -14.85
N SER A 64 -0.01 0.65 -13.68
CA SER A 64 0.99 -0.40 -13.51
C SER A 64 0.52 -1.45 -12.51
N THR A 65 0.90 -2.70 -12.74
CA THR A 65 0.70 -3.79 -11.79
C THR A 65 2.00 -4.48 -11.48
N ILE A 66 2.22 -4.81 -10.21
CA ILE A 66 3.39 -5.57 -9.74
C ILE A 66 2.88 -6.84 -9.07
N SER A 67 3.32 -8.00 -9.53
CA SER A 67 2.98 -9.31 -8.96
C SER A 67 4.25 -10.10 -8.65
N ASN A 68 4.08 -11.32 -8.12
CA ASN A 68 5.19 -12.23 -7.87
C ASN A 68 5.94 -12.67 -9.14
N SER A 69 5.35 -12.50 -10.32
CA SER A 69 5.91 -13.00 -11.59
C SER A 69 5.99 -11.95 -12.70
N SER A 70 5.48 -10.74 -12.48
CA SER A 70 5.46 -9.72 -13.52
C SER A 70 5.41 -8.30 -13.00
N ILE A 71 6.03 -7.40 -13.77
CA ILE A 71 5.74 -5.97 -13.74
C ILE A 71 5.11 -5.59 -15.08
N LYS A 72 3.92 -5.02 -15.05
CA LYS A 72 3.17 -4.65 -16.27
C LYS A 72 2.80 -3.18 -16.24
N MET A 73 2.90 -2.52 -17.39
CA MET A 73 2.45 -1.13 -17.56
C MET A 73 1.48 -1.03 -18.73
N TYR A 74 0.42 -0.26 -18.54
CA TYR A 74 -0.68 -0.13 -19.47
C TYR A 74 -0.85 1.33 -19.90
N HIS A 75 -1.22 1.51 -21.17
CA HIS A 75 -1.67 2.79 -21.69
C HIS A 75 -3.04 3.19 -21.08
N ALA A 76 -3.44 4.45 -21.29
CA ALA A 76 -4.70 5.01 -20.82
C ALA A 76 -5.94 4.19 -21.23
N ASN A 77 -5.90 3.62 -22.44
CA ASN A 77 -6.97 2.79 -22.99
C ASN A 77 -6.96 1.35 -22.46
N GLY A 78 -6.12 1.04 -21.46
CA GLY A 78 -6.01 -0.28 -20.86
C GLY A 78 -5.15 -1.29 -21.64
N VAL A 79 -4.62 -0.93 -22.80
CA VAL A 79 -3.74 -1.79 -23.60
C VAL A 79 -2.40 -1.95 -22.91
N LEU A 80 -1.92 -3.20 -22.82
CA LEU A 80 -0.60 -3.54 -22.27
C LEU A 80 0.49 -2.95 -23.17
N GLY A 81 1.32 -2.07 -22.62
CA GLY A 81 2.44 -1.47 -23.34
C GLY A 81 3.77 -2.16 -23.02
N ILE A 82 3.98 -2.49 -21.74
CA ILE A 82 5.22 -3.14 -21.27
C ILE A 82 4.85 -4.34 -20.41
N ASP A 83 5.47 -5.48 -20.69
CA ASP A 83 5.40 -6.69 -19.88
C ASP A 83 6.80 -7.18 -19.55
N LEU A 84 7.13 -7.19 -18.26
CA LEU A 84 8.35 -7.78 -17.72
C LEU A 84 7.94 -8.99 -16.88
N SER A 85 7.71 -10.12 -17.54
CA SER A 85 7.35 -11.39 -16.91
C SER A 85 8.52 -12.37 -16.88
N LEU A 86 8.60 -13.18 -15.83
CA LEU A 86 9.46 -14.36 -15.74
C LEU A 86 8.94 -15.53 -16.58
#